data_AF-H2ZKN5-F1
#
_entry.id   AF-H2ZKN5-F1
#
_cell.length_a   1.000
_cell.length_b   1.000
_cell.length_c   1.000
_cell.angle_alpha   90.00
_cell.angle_beta   90.00
_cell.angle_gamma   90.00
#
_symmetry.space_group_name_H-M   'P 1'
#
loop_
_entity.id
_entity.type
_entity.pdbx_description
1 polymer ?
#
loop_
_entity_poly.entity_id
_entity_poly.type
_entity_poly.pdbx_seq_one_letter_code
_entity_poly.pdbx_strand_id
1 'polypeptide(L)'
;MPLPGQSITYPTHGAAKWYDEELSKDGIEKDMFNHKVKEYFLSGAYRKVVSKPSNIEWDIVRYTDYRKPLLISDVDVLDKKERPTGEKDGKYTALRISFSLPSSSYATVAMREVMKCDMSSTNQSKLGDLHKLECEGAGDNS
;
A
#
# COMPACT_ATOMS: atom_id res chain seq x y z
N MET A 1 17.70 -4.69 5.42
CA MET A 1 17.97 -3.72 6.49
C MET A 1 17.49 -4.28 7.81
N PRO A 2 18.30 -4.13 8.87
CA PRO A 2 17.96 -4.60 10.20
C PRO A 2 16.85 -3.77 10.85
N LEU A 3 15.93 -4.43 11.54
CA LEU A 3 15.09 -3.81 12.56
C LEU A 3 15.90 -3.81 13.87
N PRO A 4 16.03 -2.69 14.58
CA PRO A 4 16.85 -2.60 15.80
C PRO A 4 16.53 -3.70 16.81
N GLY A 5 17.57 -4.27 17.41
CA GLY A 5 17.45 -5.31 18.41
C GLY A 5 18.79 -5.87 18.85
N GLN A 6 18.74 -6.78 19.81
CA GLN A 6 19.92 -7.36 20.47
C GLN A 6 20.62 -8.45 19.65
N SER A 7 19.88 -9.20 18.83
CA SER A 7 20.35 -10.41 18.12
C SER A 7 20.48 -10.20 16.62
N ILE A 8 20.94 -9.02 16.20
CA ILE A 8 21.12 -8.65 14.79
C ILE A 8 22.49 -8.01 14.53
N THR A 9 22.92 -8.07 13.28
CA THR A 9 24.13 -7.43 12.78
C THR A 9 23.75 -6.12 12.10
N TYR A 10 24.27 -5.01 12.62
CA TYR A 10 24.12 -3.70 12.00
C TYR A 10 25.04 -3.56 10.78
N PRO A 11 24.68 -2.73 9.78
CA PRO A 11 25.51 -2.52 8.59
C PRO A 11 26.83 -1.84 8.97
N THR A 12 27.91 -2.09 8.23
CA THR A 12 29.24 -1.51 8.52
C THR A 12 29.49 -0.16 7.83
N HIS A 13 28.63 0.22 6.89
CA HIS A 13 28.71 1.49 6.18
C HIS A 13 27.94 2.59 6.93
N GLY A 14 27.87 3.81 6.38
CA GLY A 14 27.29 4.98 7.03
C GLY A 14 25.86 4.84 7.58
N ALA A 15 25.13 3.79 7.19
CA ALA A 15 23.82 3.50 7.78
C ALA A 15 23.89 3.13 9.27
N ALA A 16 24.98 2.52 9.76
CA ALA A 16 25.13 2.26 11.20
C ALA A 16 25.12 3.56 12.02
N LYS A 17 25.83 4.59 11.53
CA LYS A 17 25.87 5.90 12.17
C LYS A 17 24.48 6.53 12.25
N TRP A 18 23.67 6.35 11.20
CA TRP A 18 22.28 6.80 11.21
C TRP A 18 21.43 6.08 12.27
N TYR A 19 21.60 4.77 12.48
CA TYR A 19 20.91 4.08 13.58
C TYR A 19 21.29 4.66 14.94
N ASP A 20 22.58 4.92 15.18
CA ASP A 20 23.06 5.46 16.45
C ASP A 20 22.50 6.86 16.70
N GLU A 21 22.55 7.73 15.68
CA GLU A 21 22.03 9.10 15.74
C GLU A 21 20.51 9.13 15.94
N GLU A 22 19.75 8.30 15.23
CA GLU A 22 18.29 8.28 15.33
C GLU A 22 17.82 7.75 16.68
N LEU A 23 18.42 6.64 17.17
CA LEU A 23 18.07 6.08 18.48
C LEU A 23 18.45 7.02 19.63
N SER A 24 19.59 7.70 19.54
CA SER A 24 20.06 8.62 20.58
C SER A 24 19.15 9.85 20.75
N LYS A 25 18.45 10.29 19.69
CA LYS A 25 17.47 11.40 19.78
C LYS A 25 16.32 11.09 20.74
N ASP A 26 15.94 9.82 20.79
CA ASP A 26 14.88 9.33 21.67
C ASP A 26 15.44 8.81 23.01
N GLY A 27 16.76 8.95 23.25
CA GLY A 27 17.43 8.43 24.44
C GLY A 27 17.51 6.90 24.50
N ILE A 28 17.42 6.23 23.35
CA ILE A 28 17.44 4.76 23.26
C ILE A 28 18.87 4.31 22.98
N GLU A 29 19.43 3.50 23.88
CA GLU A 29 20.70 2.81 23.66
C GLU A 29 20.45 1.37 23.19
N LYS A 30 21.36 0.81 22.39
CA LYS A 30 21.18 -0.54 21.81
C LYS A 30 21.06 -1.63 22.88
N ASP A 31 21.70 -1.40 24.00
CA ASP A 31 21.73 -2.24 25.20
C ASP A 31 20.33 -2.40 25.80
N MET A 32 19.48 -1.37 25.65
CA MET A 32 18.11 -1.35 26.16
C MET A 32 17.22 -2.38 25.46
N PHE A 33 17.61 -2.86 24.26
CA PHE A 33 16.90 -3.95 23.58
C PHE A 33 17.04 -5.30 24.30
N ASN A 34 18.04 -5.43 25.19
CA ASN A 34 18.23 -6.59 26.05
C ASN A 34 17.52 -6.40 27.41
N HIS A 35 16.20 -6.30 27.38
CA HIS A 35 15.41 -6.02 28.56
C HIS A 35 15.17 -7.27 29.43
N LYS A 36 15.20 -7.12 30.77
CA LYS A 36 14.96 -8.23 31.73
C LYS A 36 13.54 -8.78 31.66
N VAL A 37 12.56 -7.89 31.43
CA VAL A 37 11.17 -8.26 31.16
C VAL A 37 11.07 -8.73 29.71
N LYS A 38 10.67 -10.00 29.54
CA LYS A 38 10.72 -10.72 28.26
C LYS A 38 9.86 -10.07 27.18
N GLU A 39 8.76 -9.42 27.57
CA GLU A 39 7.83 -8.73 26.67
C GLU A 39 8.46 -7.49 26.01
N TYR A 40 9.49 -6.91 26.63
CA TYR A 40 10.23 -5.76 26.10
C TYR A 40 11.58 -6.16 25.49
N PHE A 41 11.92 -7.45 25.51
CA PHE A 41 13.10 -7.94 24.82
C PHE A 41 12.88 -7.88 23.31
N LEU A 42 13.73 -7.13 22.61
CA LEU A 42 13.69 -6.99 21.16
C LEU A 42 14.87 -7.73 20.54
N SER A 43 14.60 -8.93 20.00
CA SER A 43 15.63 -9.70 19.28
C SER A 43 16.13 -8.98 18.02
N GLY A 44 15.28 -8.16 17.41
CA GLY A 44 15.50 -7.61 16.07
C GLY A 44 15.15 -8.62 14.98
N ALA A 45 15.11 -8.15 13.73
CA ALA A 45 14.86 -8.97 12.54
C ALA A 45 15.45 -8.29 11.29
N TYR A 46 15.36 -8.93 10.13
CA TYR A 46 15.79 -8.35 8.86
C TYR A 46 14.60 -8.15 7.92
N ARG A 47 14.52 -6.96 7.33
CA ARG A 47 13.49 -6.61 6.33
C ARG A 47 14.13 -6.15 5.03
N LYS A 48 13.60 -6.60 3.90
CA LYS A 48 13.98 -6.08 2.58
C LYS A 48 13.51 -4.63 2.45
N VAL A 49 14.39 -3.73 1.99
CA VAL A 49 14.05 -2.32 1.78
C VAL A 49 13.18 -2.16 0.55
N VAL A 50 13.58 -2.82 -0.53
CA VAL A 50 12.88 -2.83 -1.81
C VAL A 50 12.37 -4.23 -2.05
N SER A 51 11.10 -4.33 -2.39
CA SER A 51 10.46 -5.58 -2.79
C SER A 51 9.83 -5.38 -4.15
N LYS A 52 10.07 -6.30 -5.08
CA LYS A 52 9.49 -6.29 -6.42
C LYS A 52 8.23 -7.17 -6.43
N PRO A 53 7.05 -6.64 -6.77
CA PRO A 53 5.86 -7.45 -7.00
C PRO A 53 6.06 -8.41 -8.17
N SER A 54 5.40 -9.56 -8.13
CA SER A 54 5.38 -10.55 -9.23
C SER A 54 3.98 -10.65 -9.83
N ASN A 55 3.86 -11.30 -11.00
CA ASN A 55 2.59 -11.56 -11.68
C ASN A 55 1.74 -10.29 -11.87
N ILE A 56 2.39 -9.25 -12.40
CA ILE A 56 1.74 -7.95 -12.61
C ILE A 56 0.93 -8.01 -13.89
N GLU A 57 -0.37 -7.81 -13.76
CA GLU A 57 -1.31 -7.63 -14.86
C GLU A 57 -2.07 -6.33 -14.65
N TRP A 58 -2.24 -5.55 -15.71
CA TRP A 58 -2.99 -4.31 -15.61
C TRP A 58 -3.70 -3.98 -16.91
N ASP A 59 -4.77 -3.22 -16.78
CA ASP A 59 -5.51 -2.68 -17.90
C ASP A 59 -6.22 -1.39 -17.49
N ILE A 60 -6.47 -0.53 -18.47
CA ILE A 60 -7.19 0.73 -18.28
C ILE A 60 -8.59 0.55 -18.84
N VAL A 61 -9.59 0.84 -18.01
CA VAL A 61 -11.00 0.84 -18.41
C VAL A 61 -11.61 2.20 -18.25
N ARG A 62 -12.56 2.50 -19.12
CA ARG A 62 -13.40 3.69 -19.02
C ARG A 62 -14.76 3.31 -18.46
N TYR A 63 -15.36 4.22 -17.70
CA TYR A 63 -16.65 4.01 -17.05
C TYR A 63 -17.37 5.35 -16.87
N THR A 64 -18.70 5.31 -16.75
CA THR A 64 -19.50 6.51 -16.45
C THR A 64 -20.16 6.43 -15.08
N ASP A 65 -20.68 5.25 -14.72
CA ASP A 65 -21.35 5.03 -13.44
C ASP A 65 -20.40 4.42 -12.41
N TYR A 66 -20.07 5.18 -11.36
CA TYR A 66 -19.18 4.77 -10.28
C TYR A 66 -19.76 3.67 -9.37
N ARG A 67 -21.07 3.41 -9.45
CA ARG A 67 -21.74 2.36 -8.67
C ARG A 67 -21.64 0.98 -9.34
N LYS A 68 -21.28 0.93 -10.63
CA LYS A 68 -21.09 -0.32 -11.34
C LYS A 68 -19.71 -0.91 -11.02
N PRO A 69 -19.63 -2.18 -10.59
CA PRO A 69 -18.35 -2.81 -10.31
C PRO A 69 -17.52 -2.96 -11.60
N LEU A 70 -16.22 -2.69 -11.51
CA LEU A 70 -15.26 -2.84 -12.61
C LEU A 70 -14.47 -4.16 -12.56
N LEU A 71 -14.69 -4.93 -11.49
CA LEU A 71 -14.11 -6.23 -11.19
C LEU A 71 -15.21 -7.16 -10.71
N ILE A 72 -15.00 -8.46 -10.87
CA ILE A 72 -15.89 -9.50 -10.36
C ILE A 72 -15.36 -10.02 -9.03
N SER A 73 -16.27 -10.34 -8.12
CA SER A 73 -15.93 -11.02 -6.86
C SER A 73 -15.85 -12.53 -7.05
N ASP A 74 -15.29 -13.24 -6.07
CA ASP A 74 -15.25 -14.71 -6.07
C ASP A 74 -16.65 -15.33 -6.19
N VAL A 75 -17.67 -14.69 -5.59
CA VAL A 75 -19.07 -15.12 -5.70
C VAL A 75 -19.59 -14.99 -7.13
N ASP A 76 -19.25 -13.90 -7.82
CA ASP A 76 -19.64 -13.68 -9.21
C ASP A 76 -19.00 -14.70 -10.17
N VAL A 77 -17.78 -15.13 -9.87
CA VAL A 77 -17.10 -16.20 -10.61
C VAL A 77 -17.83 -17.53 -10.46
N LEU A 78 -18.29 -17.86 -9.24
CA LEU A 78 -19.09 -19.07 -8.99
C LEU A 78 -20.43 -19.04 -9.74
N ASP A 79 -21.04 -17.85 -9.82
CA ASP A 79 -22.25 -17.60 -10.60
C ASP A 79 -22.00 -17.55 -12.12
N LYS A 80 -20.75 -17.73 -12.57
CA LYS A 80 -20.32 -17.64 -13.98
C LYS A 80 -20.64 -16.30 -14.63
N LYS A 81 -20.60 -15.21 -13.86
CA LYS A 81 -20.75 -13.86 -14.40
C LYS A 81 -19.48 -13.46 -15.14
N GLU A 82 -19.65 -12.69 -16.21
CA GLU A 82 -18.53 -12.21 -17.03
C GLU A 82 -17.86 -10.98 -16.40
N ARG A 83 -16.55 -10.84 -16.64
CA ARG A 83 -15.79 -9.66 -16.20
C ARG A 83 -16.26 -8.43 -16.99
N PRO A 84 -16.59 -7.32 -16.31
CA PRO A 84 -16.92 -6.06 -16.98
C PRO A 84 -15.77 -5.61 -17.91
N THR A 85 -16.08 -5.28 -19.16
CA THR A 85 -15.09 -4.82 -20.16
C THR A 85 -14.89 -3.30 -20.16
N GLY A 86 -15.74 -2.55 -19.45
CA GLY A 86 -15.76 -1.09 -19.47
C GLY A 86 -16.60 -0.52 -20.62
N GLU A 87 -16.74 0.80 -20.64
CA GLU A 87 -17.52 1.55 -21.64
C GLU A 87 -16.57 2.25 -22.62
N LYS A 88 -16.75 2.10 -23.94
CA LYS A 88 -15.82 2.70 -24.93
C LYS A 88 -15.68 4.23 -24.78
N ASP A 89 -16.78 4.91 -24.52
CA ASP A 89 -16.86 6.37 -24.39
C ASP A 89 -17.12 6.82 -22.94
N GLY A 90 -16.70 6.01 -21.96
CA GLY A 90 -16.92 6.33 -20.54
C GLY A 90 -16.27 7.67 -20.13
N LYS A 91 -16.96 8.43 -19.28
CA LYS A 91 -16.52 9.76 -18.82
C LYS A 91 -15.25 9.71 -17.97
N TYR A 92 -15.12 8.67 -17.15
CA TYR A 92 -14.04 8.48 -16.20
C TYR A 92 -13.14 7.32 -16.62
N THR A 93 -11.93 7.29 -16.06
CA THR A 93 -10.91 6.27 -16.35
C THR A 93 -10.48 5.62 -15.05
N ALA A 94 -10.35 4.29 -15.05
CA ALA A 94 -9.86 3.51 -13.92
C ALA A 94 -8.70 2.61 -14.35
N LEU A 95 -7.73 2.45 -13.44
CA LEU A 95 -6.66 1.46 -13.54
C LEU A 95 -7.10 0.20 -12.80
N ARG A 96 -7.18 -0.93 -13.51
CA ARG A 96 -7.31 -2.25 -12.90
C ARG A 96 -5.92 -2.87 -12.86
N ILE A 97 -5.51 -3.35 -11.69
CA ILE A 97 -4.19 -3.92 -11.50
C ILE A 97 -4.28 -5.15 -10.59
N SER A 98 -3.58 -6.20 -10.96
CA SER A 98 -3.39 -7.44 -10.21
C SER A 98 -1.90 -7.66 -10.05
N PHE A 99 -1.46 -8.03 -8.85
CA PHE A 99 -0.07 -8.36 -8.57
C PHE A 99 0.02 -9.21 -7.30
N SER A 100 1.12 -9.95 -7.18
CA SER A 100 1.45 -10.73 -6.01
C SER A 100 2.59 -10.07 -5.23
N LEU A 101 2.48 -10.09 -3.90
CA LEU A 101 3.49 -9.53 -3.01
C LEU A 101 4.11 -10.64 -2.13
N PRO A 102 5.40 -10.53 -1.79
CA PRO A 102 6.00 -11.36 -0.76
C PRO A 102 5.30 -11.16 0.60
N SER A 103 5.41 -12.15 1.49
CA SER A 103 4.99 -12.01 2.89
C SER A 103 5.57 -10.75 3.54
N SER A 104 4.81 -10.14 4.45
CA SER A 104 5.20 -8.91 5.15
C SER A 104 5.39 -7.68 4.24
N SER A 105 4.64 -7.62 3.14
CA SER A 105 4.57 -6.48 2.23
C SER A 105 3.16 -5.89 2.21
N TYR A 106 3.04 -4.59 1.91
CA TYR A 106 1.77 -3.87 1.92
C TYR A 106 1.39 -3.39 0.51
N ALA A 107 0.21 -3.78 0.03
CA ALA A 107 -0.31 -3.37 -1.27
C ALA A 107 -0.44 -1.85 -1.40
N THR A 108 -0.84 -1.16 -0.33
CA THR A 108 -0.96 0.30 -0.28
C THR A 108 0.37 1.02 -0.52
N VAL A 109 1.50 0.43 -0.11
CA VAL A 109 2.84 0.99 -0.35
C VAL A 109 3.24 0.82 -1.82
N ALA A 110 2.90 -0.33 -2.43
CA ALA A 110 3.08 -0.52 -3.88
C ALA A 110 2.22 0.47 -4.68
N MET A 111 0.95 0.65 -4.29
CA MET A 111 0.04 1.61 -4.94
C MET A 111 0.49 3.07 -4.78
N ARG A 112 1.03 3.45 -3.61
CA ARG A 112 1.66 4.77 -3.39
C ARG A 112 2.77 5.03 -4.40
N GLU A 113 3.62 4.02 -4.67
CA GLU A 113 4.71 4.13 -5.64
C GLU A 113 4.21 4.23 -7.09
N VAL A 114 3.09 3.57 -7.43
CA VAL A 114 2.46 3.66 -8.77
C VAL A 114 1.79 5.03 -8.97
N MET A 115 0.99 5.47 -7.99
CA MET A 115 0.17 6.68 -8.11
C MET A 115 0.91 7.97 -7.75
N LYS A 116 2.08 7.86 -7.12
CA LYS A 116 2.90 9.00 -6.65
C LYS A 116 2.14 9.98 -5.73
N CYS A 117 1.12 9.51 -5.03
CA CYS A 117 0.29 10.32 -4.13
C CYS A 117 0.15 9.69 -2.73
N ASP A 118 -0.27 10.49 -1.75
CA ASP A 118 -0.43 10.01 -0.38
C ASP A 118 -1.62 9.03 -0.26
N MET A 119 -1.35 7.83 0.24
CA MET A 119 -2.34 6.78 0.47
C MET A 119 -2.83 6.74 1.93
N SER A 120 -2.72 7.84 2.68
CA SER A 120 -3.31 7.93 4.02
C SER A 120 -4.83 7.80 3.96
N SER A 121 -5.45 7.23 5.00
CA SER A 121 -6.90 7.06 5.08
C SER A 121 -7.64 8.39 4.89
N THR A 122 -7.16 9.45 5.53
CA THR A 122 -7.71 10.80 5.40
C THR A 122 -7.66 11.32 3.97
N ASN A 123 -6.58 11.07 3.23
CA ASN A 123 -6.46 11.52 1.84
C ASN A 123 -7.38 10.71 0.91
N GLN A 124 -7.50 9.40 1.13
CA GLN A 124 -8.37 8.53 0.35
C GLN A 124 -9.85 8.85 0.56
N SER A 125 -10.27 9.16 1.79
CA SER A 125 -11.65 9.60 2.06
C SER A 125 -11.97 10.91 1.34
N LYS A 126 -11.10 11.92 1.43
CA LYS A 126 -11.28 13.19 0.74
C LYS A 126 -11.36 13.02 -0.77
N LEU A 127 -10.49 12.21 -1.35
CA LEU A 127 -10.50 11.93 -2.79
C LEU A 127 -11.78 11.21 -3.22
N GLY A 128 -12.25 10.25 -2.41
CA GLY A 128 -13.52 9.57 -2.65
C GLY A 128 -14.73 10.51 -2.57
N ASP A 129 -14.75 11.42 -1.61
CA ASP A 129 -15.82 12.40 -1.45
C ASP A 129 -15.82 13.43 -2.60
N LEU A 130 -14.66 13.93 -3.00
CA LEU A 130 -14.50 14.79 -4.18
C LEU A 130 -15.00 14.09 -5.45
N HIS A 131 -14.62 12.83 -5.65
CA HIS A 131 -15.04 12.07 -6.81
C HIS A 131 -16.57 11.88 -6.84
N LYS A 132 -17.21 11.59 -5.70
CA LYS A 132 -18.67 11.50 -5.59
C LYS A 132 -19.34 12.83 -5.96
N LEU A 133 -18.84 13.95 -5.44
CA LEU A 133 -19.36 15.28 -5.75
C LEU A 133 -19.26 15.61 -7.25
N GLU A 134 -18.15 15.26 -7.90
CA GLU A 134 -17.97 15.45 -9.34
C GLU A 134 -18.88 14.55 -10.20
N CYS A 135 -19.20 13.35 -9.71
CA CYS A 135 -20.15 12.45 -10.37
C CYS A 135 -21.61 12.91 -10.18
N GLU A 136 -21.98 13.40 -9.00
CA GLU A 136 -23.34 13.85 -8.67
C GLU A 136 -23.67 15.20 -9.32
N GLY A 137 -22.73 16.15 -9.32
CA GLY A 137 -22.92 17.47 -9.96
C GLY A 137 -22.98 17.45 -11.49
N ALA A 138 -22.65 16.32 -12.12
CA ALA A 138 -22.74 16.16 -13.57
C ALA A 138 -24.13 15.70 -14.05
N GLY A 139 -25.04 15.38 -13.13
CA GLY A 139 -26.38 14.88 -13.44
C GLY A 139 -27.47 15.94 -13.61
N ASP A 140 -27.16 17.24 -13.43
CA ASP A 140 -28.19 18.28 -13.27
C ASP A 140 -28.26 19.33 -14.40
N ASN A 141 -27.77 19.00 -15.60
CA ASN A 141 -28.00 19.79 -16.81
C ASN A 141 -28.66 18.91 -17.88
N SER A 142 -29.98 18.73 -17.78
CA SER A 142 -30.86 18.21 -18.84
C SER A 142 -32.21 18.89 -18.75
#